data_AF-A0A6A6KF07-F1
#
_entry.id   AF-A0A6A6KF07-F1
#
_cell.length_a   1.000
_cell.length_b   1.000
_cell.length_c   1.000
_cell.angle_alpha   90.00
_cell.angle_beta   90.00
_cell.angle_gamma   90.00
#
_symmetry.space_group_name_H-M   'P 1'
#
loop_
_entity.id
_entity.type
_entity.pdbx_description
1 polymer ?
#
loop_
_entity_poly.entity_id
_entity_poly.type
_entity_poly.pdbx_seq_one_letter_code
_entity_poly.pdbx_strand_id
1 'polypeptide(L)'
;MKNRHYLPEKSWLLGVAIAGLIIGGLILSSFMRSGDTTFLCSLASSRARSTAEYAATPIQLQAIVHYATSRIVPQQSLGEISVTFDVLKALAPCNFLVFGLGHDSLMWNSLNPRGTTIFLEEDPKWVQTVLKDAPTLQAHTVQYRTQLQEADQLLSTYRSEPYCSPSKAYIRGNYNCKLALTGLPDAVYDKEWDLIMIDAPRGYFAEAPGRMAAIFSAAVMARARKGSGVTHVFLHDIDRKVEKVYAEEFLCRKHMVKAVGRLWHFEIPPAANTTSAGGEWFC
;
A
#
# COMPACT_ATOMS: atom_id res chain seq x y z
N MET A 1 -62.25 65.68 -55.90
CA MET A 1 -61.66 64.77 -54.92
C MET A 1 -61.84 63.33 -55.38
N LYS A 2 -60.75 62.62 -55.69
CA LYS A 2 -60.70 61.15 -55.78
C LYS A 2 -59.23 60.72 -55.64
N ASN A 3 -58.91 60.16 -54.46
CA ASN A 3 -57.62 59.55 -54.13
C ASN A 3 -57.34 58.36 -55.05
N ARG A 4 -56.11 58.22 -55.50
CA ARG A 4 -55.60 57.00 -56.15
C ARG A 4 -54.42 56.49 -55.34
N HIS A 5 -54.58 55.30 -54.76
CA HIS A 5 -53.62 54.61 -53.92
C HIS A 5 -52.35 54.22 -54.70
N TYR A 6 -51.19 54.49 -54.11
CA TYR A 6 -49.91 53.89 -54.50
C TYR A 6 -49.78 52.50 -53.85
N LEU A 7 -49.56 51.47 -54.67
CA LEU A 7 -49.16 50.13 -54.21
C LEU A 7 -47.62 50.07 -54.09
N PRO A 8 -47.03 49.49 -53.03
CA PRO A 8 -45.60 49.34 -52.90
C PRO A 8 -45.16 47.99 -53.48
N GLU A 9 -44.62 48.02 -54.69
CA GLU A 9 -43.84 46.91 -55.24
C GLU A 9 -42.43 47.00 -54.64
N LYS A 10 -41.94 45.93 -53.96
CA LYS A 10 -40.55 45.66 -53.48
C LYS A 10 -40.34 45.36 -51.98
N SER A 11 -41.34 44.85 -51.26
CA SER A 11 -41.13 44.34 -49.88
C SER A 11 -40.51 42.92 -49.82
N TRP A 12 -40.70 42.09 -50.84
CA TRP A 12 -40.16 40.71 -50.87
C TRP A 12 -38.62 40.68 -50.94
N LEU A 13 -38.01 41.52 -51.78
CA LEU A 13 -36.58 41.48 -52.05
C LEU A 13 -35.74 41.81 -50.80
N LEU A 14 -36.26 42.66 -49.91
CA LEU A 14 -35.62 42.99 -48.64
C LEU A 14 -35.66 41.79 -47.67
N GLY A 15 -36.75 41.03 -47.66
CA GLY A 15 -36.90 39.83 -46.83
C GLY A 15 -35.92 38.71 -47.21
N VAL A 16 -35.70 38.51 -48.52
CA VAL A 16 -34.77 37.48 -49.02
C VAL A 16 -33.31 37.83 -48.71
N ALA A 17 -32.94 39.11 -48.81
CA ALA A 17 -31.59 39.57 -48.48
C ALA A 17 -31.25 39.40 -46.97
N ILE A 18 -32.21 39.70 -46.09
CA ILE A 18 -32.03 39.53 -44.63
C ILE A 18 -31.92 38.04 -44.26
N ALA A 19 -32.74 37.17 -44.85
CA ALA A 19 -32.67 35.73 -44.63
C ALA A 19 -31.31 35.15 -45.11
N GLY A 20 -30.80 35.61 -46.25
CA GLY A 20 -29.50 35.20 -46.77
C GLY A 20 -28.33 35.58 -45.85
N LEU A 21 -28.36 36.77 -45.23
CA LEU A 21 -27.33 37.20 -44.27
C LEU A 21 -27.35 36.39 -42.97
N ILE A 22 -28.53 36.04 -42.47
CA ILE A 22 -28.67 35.23 -41.25
C ILE A 22 -28.17 33.80 -41.50
N ILE A 23 -28.53 33.20 -42.64
CA ILE A 23 -28.08 31.85 -43.02
C ILE A 23 -26.57 31.86 -43.28
N GLY A 24 -26.05 32.87 -43.99
CA GLY A 24 -24.61 33.03 -44.22
C GLY A 24 -23.80 33.16 -42.91
N GLY A 25 -24.31 33.92 -41.94
CA GLY A 25 -23.69 34.05 -40.62
C GLY A 25 -23.71 32.75 -39.79
N LEU A 26 -24.79 31.96 -39.90
CA LEU A 26 -24.89 30.65 -39.23
C LEU A 26 -23.96 29.60 -39.87
N ILE A 27 -23.72 29.69 -41.17
CA ILE A 27 -22.78 28.80 -41.88
C ILE A 27 -21.32 29.20 -41.55
N LEU A 28 -20.98 30.49 -41.56
CA LEU A 28 -19.63 30.96 -41.18
C LEU A 28 -19.28 30.64 -39.71
N SER A 29 -20.25 30.74 -38.79
CA SER A 29 -20.04 30.39 -37.37
C SER A 29 -19.90 28.89 -37.11
N SER A 30 -20.46 28.03 -37.97
CA SER A 30 -20.26 26.57 -37.88
C SER A 30 -18.91 26.11 -38.44
N PHE A 31 -18.36 26.82 -39.43
CA PHE A 31 -16.99 26.55 -39.93
C PHE A 31 -15.90 26.96 -38.94
N MET A 32 -16.05 28.07 -38.21
CA MET A 32 -15.05 28.48 -37.19
C MET A 32 -15.08 27.60 -35.93
N ARG A 33 -16.19 26.92 -35.64
CA ARG A 33 -16.29 26.02 -34.46
C ARG A 33 -15.62 24.65 -34.66
N SER A 34 -15.41 24.23 -35.91
CA SER A 34 -14.92 22.88 -36.24
C SER A 34 -13.38 22.78 -36.38
N GLY A 35 -12.71 23.87 -36.78
CA GLY A 35 -11.26 23.89 -37.00
C GLY A 35 -10.43 24.03 -35.71
N ASP A 36 -10.88 24.84 -34.75
CA ASP A 36 -10.12 25.12 -33.53
C ASP A 36 -10.31 24.03 -32.46
N THR A 37 -11.46 23.36 -32.43
CA THR A 37 -11.78 22.34 -31.42
C THR A 37 -10.99 21.05 -31.61
N THR A 38 -10.67 20.66 -32.85
CA THR A 38 -9.92 19.43 -33.15
C THR A 38 -8.41 19.59 -32.94
N PHE A 39 -7.82 20.73 -33.30
CA PHE A 39 -6.40 21.00 -33.05
C PHE A 39 -6.08 21.25 -31.57
N LEU A 40 -6.96 21.98 -30.86
CA LEU A 40 -6.80 22.21 -29.42
C LEU A 40 -7.05 20.94 -28.60
N CYS A 41 -7.97 20.06 -29.00
CA CYS A 41 -8.14 18.74 -28.37
C CYS A 41 -6.94 17.82 -28.61
N SER A 42 -6.33 17.84 -29.80
CA SER A 42 -5.11 17.06 -30.07
C SER A 42 -3.89 17.57 -29.31
N LEU A 43 -3.72 18.89 -29.19
CA LEU A 43 -2.66 19.48 -28.37
C LEU A 43 -2.91 19.28 -26.88
N ALA A 44 -4.15 19.46 -26.39
CA ALA A 44 -4.52 19.15 -25.00
C ALA A 44 -4.36 17.65 -24.69
N SER A 45 -4.68 16.77 -25.63
CA SER A 45 -4.47 15.31 -25.52
C SER A 45 -2.98 14.94 -25.53
N SER A 46 -2.16 15.58 -26.38
CA SER A 46 -0.72 15.35 -26.40
C SER A 46 -0.03 15.90 -25.14
N ARG A 47 -0.48 17.04 -24.63
CA ARG A 47 0.02 17.63 -23.38
C ARG A 47 -0.44 16.81 -22.17
N ALA A 48 -1.70 16.36 -22.15
CA ALA A 48 -2.25 15.44 -21.17
C ALA A 48 -1.60 14.06 -21.20
N ARG A 49 -1.22 13.56 -22.39
CA ARG A 49 -0.41 12.33 -22.55
C ARG A 49 1.02 12.55 -22.11
N SER A 50 1.63 13.70 -22.38
CA SER A 50 2.98 14.02 -21.88
C SER A 50 3.02 14.22 -20.36
N THR A 51 1.95 14.75 -19.74
CA THR A 51 1.81 14.79 -18.28
C THR A 51 1.41 13.44 -17.68
N ALA A 52 0.77 12.55 -18.46
CA ALA A 52 0.49 11.17 -18.04
C ALA A 52 1.69 10.22 -18.19
N GLU A 53 2.60 10.47 -19.15
CA GLU A 53 3.86 9.72 -19.32
C GLU A 53 4.93 10.13 -18.30
N TYR A 54 4.82 11.32 -17.69
CA TYR A 54 5.66 11.77 -16.57
C TYR A 54 5.17 11.32 -15.19
N ALA A 55 4.30 10.31 -15.12
CA ALA A 55 3.77 9.79 -13.86
C ALA A 55 4.76 8.85 -13.15
N ALA A 56 5.98 9.33 -12.88
CA ALA A 56 6.51 9.06 -11.56
C ALA A 56 5.47 9.65 -10.61
N THR A 57 4.81 8.81 -9.81
CA THR A 57 3.86 9.31 -8.82
C THR A 57 4.57 10.39 -8.00
N PRO A 58 3.94 11.53 -7.63
CA PRO A 58 4.61 12.61 -6.90
C PRO A 58 5.46 12.12 -5.71
N ILE A 59 5.06 11.00 -5.09
CA ILE A 59 5.78 10.33 -4.01
C ILE A 59 7.14 9.73 -4.41
N GLN A 60 7.32 9.21 -5.63
CA GLN A 60 8.61 8.68 -6.09
C GLN A 60 9.64 9.80 -6.30
N LEU A 61 9.22 10.92 -6.91
CA LEU A 61 10.08 12.10 -7.03
C LEU A 61 10.40 12.68 -5.65
N GLN A 62 9.42 12.73 -4.75
CA GLN A 62 9.62 13.15 -3.37
C GLN A 62 10.61 12.24 -2.64
N ALA A 63 10.51 10.92 -2.80
CA ALA A 63 11.43 9.95 -2.23
C ALA A 63 12.86 10.17 -2.74
N ILE A 64 13.05 10.33 -4.06
CA ILE A 64 14.37 10.61 -4.65
C ILE A 64 14.99 11.87 -4.03
N VAL A 65 14.26 12.99 -3.98
CA VAL A 65 14.77 14.23 -3.39
C VAL A 65 15.04 14.06 -1.90
N HIS A 66 14.14 13.40 -1.16
CA HIS A 66 14.30 13.14 0.27
C HIS A 66 15.58 12.35 0.56
N TYR A 67 15.77 11.20 -0.08
CA TYR A 67 16.92 10.33 0.20
C TYR A 67 18.23 10.85 -0.40
N ALA A 68 18.19 11.62 -1.50
CA ALA A 68 19.39 12.25 -2.05
C ALA A 68 19.91 13.41 -1.17
N THR A 69 19.06 14.01 -0.33
CA THR A 69 19.41 15.18 0.49
C THR A 69 19.40 14.91 2.00
N SER A 70 18.82 13.79 2.44
CA SER A 70 18.81 13.39 3.85
C SER A 70 20.22 13.07 4.35
N ARG A 71 20.47 13.43 5.61
CA ARG A 71 21.68 13.00 6.35
C ARG A 71 21.44 11.73 7.17
N ILE A 72 20.21 11.22 7.18
CA ILE A 72 19.81 10.03 7.92
C ILE A 72 19.63 8.90 6.91
N VAL A 73 20.35 7.81 7.13
CA VAL A 73 20.29 6.59 6.32
C VAL A 73 19.32 5.61 6.98
N PRO A 74 18.45 4.92 6.20
CA PRO A 74 17.65 3.80 6.70
C PRO A 74 18.46 2.75 7.47
N GLN A 75 17.81 2.07 8.43
CA GLN A 75 18.43 1.01 9.23
C GLN A 75 18.86 -0.20 8.40
N GLN A 76 18.07 -0.55 7.37
CA GLN A 76 18.37 -1.65 6.47
C GLN A 76 19.45 -1.24 5.46
N SER A 77 20.42 -2.12 5.26
CA SER A 77 21.46 -1.98 4.24
C SER A 77 20.89 -2.11 2.82
N LEU A 78 21.66 -1.67 1.82
CA LEU A 78 21.30 -1.84 0.41
C LEU A 78 20.96 -3.30 0.09
N GLY A 79 21.77 -4.25 0.56
CA GLY A 79 21.55 -5.68 0.32
C GLY A 79 20.25 -6.20 0.93
N GLU A 80 19.92 -5.76 2.15
CA GLU A 80 18.65 -6.11 2.81
C GLU A 80 17.45 -5.50 2.06
N ILE A 81 17.53 -4.21 1.70
CA ILE A 81 16.47 -3.50 0.97
C ILE A 81 16.23 -4.15 -0.40
N SER A 82 17.29 -4.57 -1.10
CA SER A 82 17.18 -5.21 -2.41
C SER A 82 16.32 -6.47 -2.38
N VAL A 83 16.32 -7.24 -1.27
CA VAL A 83 15.49 -8.44 -1.14
C VAL A 83 14.01 -8.12 -1.24
N THR A 84 13.53 -7.14 -0.47
CA THR A 84 12.14 -6.70 -0.50
C THR A 84 11.80 -6.00 -1.82
N PHE A 85 12.74 -5.20 -2.35
CA PHE A 85 12.56 -4.49 -3.61
C PHE A 85 12.37 -5.44 -4.81
N ASP A 86 13.14 -6.53 -4.89
CA ASP A 86 13.01 -7.52 -5.96
C ASP A 86 11.60 -8.13 -6.01
N VAL A 87 11.00 -8.37 -4.83
CA VAL A 87 9.62 -8.88 -4.71
C VAL A 87 8.60 -7.80 -5.07
N LEU A 88 8.76 -6.57 -4.57
CA LEU A 88 7.89 -5.44 -4.93
C LEU A 88 7.91 -5.19 -6.44
N LYS A 89 9.07 -5.28 -7.09
CA LYS A 89 9.20 -5.12 -8.54
C LYS A 89 8.41 -6.17 -9.32
N ALA A 90 8.32 -7.40 -8.79
CA ALA A 90 7.58 -8.48 -9.42
C ALA A 90 6.06 -8.41 -9.19
N LEU A 91 5.63 -7.88 -8.03
CA LEU A 91 4.25 -7.96 -7.58
C LEU A 91 3.48 -6.63 -7.62
N ALA A 92 4.14 -5.47 -7.68
CA ALA A 92 3.48 -4.17 -7.60
C ALA A 92 2.55 -3.90 -8.80
N PRO A 93 1.38 -3.27 -8.60
CA PRO A 93 0.84 -2.82 -7.31
C PRO A 93 0.30 -3.98 -6.46
N CYS A 94 0.64 -3.98 -5.17
CA CYS A 94 0.23 -5.03 -4.23
C CYS A 94 -0.23 -4.48 -2.87
N ASN A 95 -0.76 -5.35 -2.01
CA ASN A 95 -1.01 -5.03 -0.60
C ASN A 95 0.25 -5.31 0.22
N PHE A 96 0.88 -4.26 0.77
CA PHE A 96 2.08 -4.32 1.60
C PHE A 96 1.81 -3.83 3.02
N LEU A 97 1.95 -4.72 4.00
CA LEU A 97 1.87 -4.37 5.42
C LEU A 97 3.26 -4.22 6.00
N VAL A 98 3.50 -3.16 6.76
CA VAL A 98 4.78 -2.93 7.45
C VAL A 98 4.50 -2.75 8.93
N PHE A 99 5.01 -3.67 9.75
CA PHE A 99 5.18 -3.42 11.18
C PHE A 99 6.45 -2.59 11.33
N GLY A 100 6.28 -1.30 11.62
CA GLY A 100 7.31 -0.30 11.72
C GLY A 100 6.97 0.94 10.91
N LEU A 101 7.35 2.09 11.46
CA LEU A 101 7.31 3.38 10.77
C LEU A 101 8.64 4.08 11.02
N GLY A 102 9.22 4.68 9.99
CA GLY A 102 10.54 5.28 10.12
C GLY A 102 11.08 5.90 8.85
N HIS A 103 12.39 6.06 8.82
CA HIS A 103 13.09 6.75 7.72
C HIS A 103 13.00 6.01 6.38
N ASP A 104 12.64 4.74 6.36
CA ASP A 104 12.45 3.92 5.16
C ASP A 104 11.01 3.92 4.64
N SER A 105 10.05 4.46 5.40
CA SER A 105 8.62 4.32 5.07
C SER A 105 8.23 5.06 3.79
N LEU A 106 8.84 6.22 3.52
CA LEU A 106 8.66 6.93 2.26
C LEU A 106 9.17 6.12 1.07
N MET A 107 10.34 5.47 1.22
CA MET A 107 10.88 4.54 0.23
C MET A 107 9.90 3.40 -0.02
N TRP A 108 9.48 2.68 1.03
CA TRP A 108 8.55 1.54 0.90
C TRP A 108 7.26 1.92 0.18
N ASN A 109 6.66 3.05 0.53
CA ASN A 109 5.44 3.51 -0.14
C ASN A 109 5.70 3.90 -1.61
N SER A 110 6.86 4.51 -1.90
CA SER A 110 7.24 4.89 -3.28
C SER A 110 7.57 3.70 -4.19
N LEU A 111 8.04 2.60 -3.61
CA LEU A 111 8.36 1.35 -4.32
C LEU A 111 7.14 0.49 -4.64
N ASN A 112 5.95 0.85 -4.14
CA ASN A 112 4.68 0.18 -4.42
C ASN A 112 3.67 1.14 -5.09
N PRO A 113 3.99 1.73 -6.27
CA PRO A 113 3.14 2.73 -6.90
C PRO A 113 1.77 2.15 -7.25
N ARG A 114 0.69 2.87 -6.88
CA ARG A 114 -0.71 2.45 -7.02
C ARG A 114 -1.14 1.25 -6.16
N GLY A 115 -0.23 0.67 -5.38
CA GLY A 115 -0.55 -0.35 -4.39
C GLY A 115 -1.05 0.25 -3.08
N THR A 116 -1.35 -0.62 -2.12
CA THR A 116 -1.67 -0.21 -0.75
C THR A 116 -0.49 -0.55 0.15
N THR A 117 0.06 0.46 0.83
CA THR A 117 1.08 0.26 1.87
C THR A 117 0.55 0.81 3.19
N ILE A 118 0.46 -0.03 4.23
CA ILE A 118 0.03 0.37 5.58
C ILE A 118 1.18 0.13 6.57
N PHE A 119 1.44 1.12 7.42
CA PHE A 119 2.46 1.09 8.46
C PHE A 119 1.82 1.00 9.85
N LEU A 120 2.34 0.13 10.71
CA LEU A 120 1.89 -0.06 12.09
C LEU A 120 3.03 0.25 13.05
N GLU A 121 2.82 1.17 13.98
CA GLU A 121 3.86 1.67 14.90
C GLU A 121 3.36 1.73 16.33
N GLU A 122 4.19 1.38 17.32
CA GLU A 122 3.78 1.39 18.73
C GLU A 122 3.73 2.78 19.36
N ASP A 123 4.54 3.73 18.90
CA ASP A 123 4.67 5.05 19.52
C ASP A 123 3.82 6.11 18.81
N PRO A 124 2.71 6.57 19.42
CA PRO A 124 1.85 7.58 18.81
C PRO A 124 2.56 8.91 18.54
N LYS A 125 3.57 9.28 19.33
CA LYS A 125 4.34 10.52 19.10
C LYS A 125 5.23 10.37 17.88
N TRP A 126 5.79 9.18 17.67
CA TRP A 126 6.58 8.88 16.48
C TRP A 126 5.71 8.89 15.22
N VAL A 127 4.51 8.30 15.28
CA VAL A 127 3.52 8.38 14.18
C VAL A 127 3.23 9.83 13.80
N GLN A 128 2.92 10.69 14.78
CA GLN A 128 2.66 12.10 14.52
C GLN A 128 3.87 12.82 13.91
N THR A 129 5.07 12.49 14.37
CA THR A 129 6.32 13.09 13.87
C THR A 129 6.55 12.74 12.41
N VAL A 130 6.47 11.47 12.05
CA VAL A 130 6.69 11.01 10.67
C VAL A 130 5.59 11.52 9.72
N LEU A 131 4.32 11.49 10.14
CA LEU A 131 3.21 11.96 9.30
C LEU A 131 3.22 13.48 9.08
N LYS A 132 3.86 14.27 9.94
CA LYS A 132 4.07 15.70 9.69
C LYS A 132 4.95 15.93 8.46
N ASP A 133 5.97 15.11 8.27
CA ASP A 133 6.93 15.24 7.17
C ASP A 133 6.48 14.47 5.91
N ALA A 134 5.71 13.39 6.09
CA ALA A 134 5.18 12.54 5.03
C ALA A 134 3.67 12.26 5.21
N PRO A 135 2.80 13.27 5.01
CA PRO A 135 1.36 13.16 5.30
C PRO A 135 0.59 12.19 4.40
N THR A 136 1.23 11.69 3.33
CA THR A 136 0.64 10.72 2.40
C THR A 136 0.80 9.27 2.84
N LEU A 137 1.58 9.00 3.90
CA LEU A 137 1.73 7.66 4.45
C LEU A 137 0.47 7.24 5.20
N GLN A 138 0.05 5.98 5.01
CA GLN A 138 -1.03 5.37 5.79
C GLN A 138 -0.43 4.68 7.01
N ALA A 139 -0.30 5.41 8.11
CA ALA A 139 0.31 4.90 9.34
C ALA A 139 -0.70 4.89 10.49
N HIS A 140 -0.67 3.84 11.31
CA HIS A 140 -1.55 3.69 12.45
C HIS A 140 -0.77 3.30 13.71
N THR A 141 -1.11 3.94 14.83
CA THR A 141 -0.62 3.51 16.14
C THR A 141 -1.26 2.19 16.52
N VAL A 142 -0.45 1.24 17.00
CA VAL A 142 -0.91 -0.06 17.49
C VAL A 142 -0.44 -0.30 18.92
N GLN A 143 -1.30 -0.89 19.75
CA GLN A 143 -0.95 -1.21 21.13
C GLN A 143 -0.55 -2.69 21.23
N TYR A 144 0.71 -2.93 21.58
CA TYR A 144 1.19 -4.27 21.89
C TYR A 144 0.88 -4.62 23.35
N ARG A 145 0.38 -5.84 23.57
CA ARG A 145 0.07 -6.39 24.89
C ARG A 145 1.10 -7.41 25.41
N THR A 146 2.20 -7.55 24.68
CA THR A 146 3.32 -8.43 25.00
C THR A 146 4.59 -7.61 25.16
N GLN A 147 5.41 -7.94 26.14
CA GLN A 147 6.72 -7.35 26.38
C GLN A 147 7.82 -8.36 26.05
N LEU A 148 8.99 -7.86 25.66
CA LEU A 148 10.13 -8.68 25.27
C LEU A 148 10.51 -9.73 26.33
N GLN A 149 10.48 -9.35 27.60
CA GLN A 149 10.77 -10.24 28.73
C GLN A 149 9.83 -11.45 28.84
N GLU A 150 8.65 -11.40 28.22
CA GLU A 150 7.67 -12.47 28.25
C GLU A 150 7.92 -13.54 27.16
N ALA A 151 8.91 -13.33 26.28
CA ALA A 151 9.15 -14.18 25.11
C ALA A 151 9.27 -15.69 25.45
N ASP A 152 10.13 -16.04 26.41
CA ASP A 152 10.35 -17.45 26.79
C ASP A 152 9.06 -18.08 27.37
N GLN A 153 8.34 -17.34 28.22
CA GLN A 153 7.08 -17.81 28.81
C GLN A 153 6.00 -18.00 27.74
N LEU A 154 5.83 -17.03 26.84
CA LEU A 154 4.85 -17.09 25.75
C LEU A 154 5.12 -18.30 24.84
N LEU A 155 6.38 -18.53 24.47
CA LEU A 155 6.76 -19.66 23.63
C LEU A 155 6.51 -21.02 24.32
N SER A 156 6.73 -21.10 25.63
CA SER A 156 6.50 -22.35 26.38
C SER A 156 5.02 -22.68 26.60
N THR A 157 4.14 -21.69 26.56
CA THR A 157 2.73 -21.84 26.96
C THR A 157 1.72 -21.69 25.82
N TYR A 158 2.08 -21.08 24.68
CA TYR A 158 1.09 -20.80 23.63
C TYR A 158 0.37 -22.06 23.11
N ARG A 159 1.04 -23.22 23.15
CA ARG A 159 0.46 -24.49 22.68
C ARG A 159 -0.69 -25.00 23.55
N SER A 160 -0.82 -24.54 24.79
CA SER A 160 -1.97 -24.91 25.63
C SER A 160 -3.22 -24.08 25.35
N GLU A 161 -3.10 -22.99 24.58
CA GLU A 161 -4.23 -22.12 24.20
C GLU A 161 -4.76 -22.54 22.81
N PRO A 162 -5.96 -23.14 22.72
CA PRO A 162 -6.50 -23.60 21.45
C PRO A 162 -6.58 -22.51 20.38
N TYR A 163 -6.86 -21.26 20.74
CA TYR A 163 -6.94 -20.14 19.80
C TYR A 163 -5.57 -19.57 19.39
N CYS A 164 -4.46 -20.15 19.87
CA CYS A 164 -3.13 -19.93 19.31
C CYS A 164 -2.71 -21.03 18.32
N SER A 165 -3.47 -22.12 18.19
CA SER A 165 -3.12 -23.20 17.25
C SER A 165 -3.30 -22.78 15.79
N PRO A 166 -2.48 -23.29 14.86
CA PRO A 166 -2.54 -22.89 13.44
C PRO A 166 -3.88 -23.20 12.76
N SER A 167 -4.71 -24.09 13.31
CA SER A 167 -6.03 -24.45 12.77
C SER A 167 -7.18 -23.61 13.31
N LYS A 168 -7.00 -22.94 14.46
CA LYS A 168 -8.03 -22.13 15.13
C LYS A 168 -7.64 -20.67 15.34
N ALA A 169 -6.39 -20.31 15.09
CA ALA A 169 -5.91 -18.94 15.30
C ALA A 169 -6.59 -17.95 14.36
N TYR A 170 -6.94 -16.80 14.92
CA TYR A 170 -7.45 -15.62 14.23
C TYR A 170 -6.88 -14.38 14.92
N ILE A 171 -6.88 -13.22 14.26
CA ILE A 171 -6.29 -11.98 14.81
C ILE A 171 -7.36 -11.02 15.34
N ARG A 172 -8.37 -10.69 14.53
CA ARG A 172 -9.43 -9.74 14.92
C ARG A 172 -10.17 -10.21 16.18
N GLY A 173 -9.93 -9.53 17.30
CA GLY A 173 -10.61 -9.80 18.58
C GLY A 173 -10.18 -11.08 19.31
N ASN A 174 -9.05 -11.70 18.95
CA ASN A 174 -8.55 -12.90 19.65
C ASN A 174 -7.86 -12.53 20.97
N TYR A 175 -8.64 -12.23 22.01
CA TYR A 175 -8.09 -11.89 23.32
C TYR A 175 -7.53 -13.09 24.08
N ASN A 176 -7.97 -14.31 23.75
CA ASN A 176 -7.52 -15.55 24.40
C ASN A 176 -6.05 -15.86 24.06
N CYS A 177 -5.66 -15.78 22.78
CA CYS A 177 -4.28 -16.00 22.39
C CYS A 177 -3.43 -14.74 22.58
N LYS A 178 -2.63 -14.66 23.65
CA LYS A 178 -1.81 -13.47 23.98
C LYS A 178 -0.88 -13.01 22.84
N LEU A 179 -0.44 -13.92 21.97
CA LEU A 179 0.39 -13.62 20.79
C LEU A 179 -0.38 -12.95 19.64
N ALA A 180 -1.70 -13.06 19.58
CA ALA A 180 -2.48 -12.39 18.55
C ALA A 180 -2.48 -10.87 18.78
N LEU A 181 -2.06 -10.10 17.78
CA LEU A 181 -2.08 -8.63 17.86
C LEU A 181 -3.47 -8.10 17.52
N THR A 182 -4.28 -7.90 18.56
CA THR A 182 -5.64 -7.35 18.45
C THR A 182 -5.64 -5.82 18.36
N GLY A 183 -6.76 -5.21 17.97
CA GLY A 183 -6.91 -3.75 17.93
C GLY A 183 -6.29 -3.05 16.71
N LEU A 184 -5.92 -3.81 15.67
CA LEU A 184 -5.50 -3.26 14.39
C LEU A 184 -6.65 -2.53 13.67
N PRO A 185 -6.37 -1.58 12.77
CA PRO A 185 -7.38 -0.96 11.91
C PRO A 185 -8.11 -1.98 11.04
N ASP A 186 -9.39 -1.75 10.74
CA ASP A 186 -10.20 -2.67 9.91
C ASP A 186 -9.58 -2.96 8.54
N ALA A 187 -8.97 -1.95 7.92
CA ALA A 187 -8.24 -2.11 6.66
C ALA A 187 -7.13 -3.18 6.73
N VAL A 188 -6.59 -3.47 7.92
CA VAL A 188 -5.58 -4.52 8.10
C VAL A 188 -6.19 -5.92 8.15
N TYR A 189 -7.37 -6.06 8.77
CA TYR A 189 -8.07 -7.33 8.86
C TYR A 189 -8.77 -7.73 7.56
N ASP A 190 -9.29 -6.75 6.82
CA ASP A 190 -10.14 -7.00 5.66
C ASP A 190 -9.33 -7.17 4.36
N LYS A 191 -7.99 -7.11 4.44
CA LYS A 191 -7.08 -7.29 3.30
C LYS A 191 -6.31 -8.60 3.40
N GLU A 192 -6.09 -9.20 2.24
CA GLU A 192 -5.05 -10.22 2.06
C GLU A 192 -3.74 -9.53 1.72
N TRP A 193 -2.69 -9.85 2.46
CA TRP A 193 -1.38 -9.22 2.31
C TRP A 193 -0.50 -10.04 1.37
N ASP A 194 0.05 -9.39 0.36
CA ASP A 194 1.01 -10.01 -0.56
C ASP A 194 2.41 -9.97 0.04
N LEU A 195 2.74 -8.84 0.69
CA LEU A 195 3.98 -8.65 1.43
C LEU A 195 3.68 -8.21 2.86
N ILE A 196 4.47 -8.72 3.81
CA ILE A 196 4.50 -8.27 5.21
C ILE A 196 5.96 -8.05 5.61
N MET A 197 6.34 -6.82 5.95
CA MET A 197 7.63 -6.50 6.56
C MET A 197 7.45 -6.38 8.08
N ILE A 198 8.26 -7.10 8.84
CA ILE A 198 8.30 -7.05 10.29
C ILE A 198 9.63 -6.39 10.69
N ASP A 199 9.58 -5.07 10.88
CA ASP A 199 10.71 -4.25 11.34
C ASP A 199 10.41 -3.46 12.62
N ALA A 200 9.33 -3.81 13.31
CA ALA A 200 8.94 -3.28 14.60
C ALA A 200 8.03 -4.29 15.32
N PRO A 201 7.78 -4.13 16.62
CA PRO A 201 8.20 -3.06 17.53
C PRO A 201 9.69 -3.08 17.87
N ARG A 202 10.14 -2.04 18.59
CA ARG A 202 11.52 -1.76 19.01
C ARG A 202 12.30 -2.94 19.63
N GLY A 203 11.70 -3.65 20.58
CA GLY A 203 12.29 -4.83 21.23
C GLY A 203 13.72 -4.68 21.77
N TYR A 204 14.15 -3.49 22.24
CA TYR A 204 15.53 -3.27 22.71
C TYR A 204 15.69 -3.22 24.25
N PHE A 205 14.60 -3.32 25.02
CA PHE A 205 14.62 -3.48 26.49
C PHE A 205 13.49 -4.40 26.96
N ALA A 206 13.61 -4.93 28.18
CA ALA A 206 12.77 -6.00 28.72
C ALA A 206 11.26 -5.69 28.69
N GLU A 207 10.88 -4.48 29.11
CA GLU A 207 9.49 -4.01 29.18
C GLU A 207 8.98 -3.46 27.85
N ALA A 208 9.85 -3.32 26.84
CA ALA A 208 9.46 -2.87 25.52
C ALA A 208 8.58 -3.93 24.85
N PRO A 209 7.67 -3.53 23.96
CA PRO A 209 7.05 -4.48 23.06
C PRO A 209 8.12 -5.13 22.15
N GLY A 210 8.07 -6.46 22.07
CA GLY A 210 8.92 -7.27 21.20
C GLY A 210 8.17 -7.79 19.97
N ARG A 211 8.89 -8.31 18.97
CA ARG A 211 8.35 -8.74 17.67
C ARG A 211 7.51 -10.02 17.72
N MET A 212 7.39 -10.67 18.89
CA MET A 212 6.63 -11.92 19.07
C MET A 212 5.22 -11.87 18.51
N ALA A 213 4.44 -10.85 18.88
CA ALA A 213 3.04 -10.73 18.43
C ALA A 213 2.93 -10.37 16.94
N ALA A 214 3.88 -9.58 16.41
CA ALA A 214 3.93 -9.24 14.99
C ALA A 214 4.25 -10.48 14.13
N ILE A 215 5.25 -11.28 14.53
CA ILE A 215 5.63 -12.53 13.87
C ILE A 215 4.45 -13.53 13.87
N PHE A 216 3.84 -13.76 15.03
CA PHE A 216 2.68 -14.65 15.14
C PHE A 216 1.52 -14.16 14.24
N SER A 217 1.21 -12.86 14.29
CA SER A 217 0.10 -12.29 13.54
C SER A 217 0.33 -12.36 12.03
N ALA A 218 1.57 -12.11 11.57
CA ALA A 218 1.96 -12.28 10.17
C ALA A 218 1.78 -13.74 9.71
N ALA A 219 2.19 -14.72 10.51
CA ALA A 219 2.03 -16.14 10.20
C ALA A 219 0.54 -16.52 10.06
N VAL A 220 -0.31 -16.06 10.99
CA VAL A 220 -1.76 -16.32 10.94
C VAL A 220 -2.41 -15.64 9.74
N MET A 221 -2.09 -14.37 9.46
CA MET A 221 -2.62 -13.64 8.30
C MET A 221 -2.20 -14.29 6.97
N ALA A 222 -0.94 -14.68 6.84
CA ALA A 222 -0.43 -15.36 5.64
C ALA A 222 -1.12 -16.71 5.39
N ARG A 223 -1.31 -17.51 6.46
CA ARG A 223 -2.02 -18.80 6.36
C ARG A 223 -3.51 -18.66 6.09
N ALA A 224 -4.13 -17.57 6.56
CA ALA A 224 -5.55 -17.26 6.36
C ALA A 224 -5.87 -16.72 4.96
N ARG A 225 -4.86 -16.47 4.13
CA ARG A 225 -5.02 -16.12 2.71
C ARG A 225 -5.89 -17.16 2.01
N LYS A 226 -6.91 -16.69 1.31
CA LYS A 226 -7.87 -17.39 0.44
C LYS A 226 -7.45 -17.30 -1.03
N GLY A 227 -6.84 -16.18 -1.42
CA GLY A 227 -6.31 -15.97 -2.77
C GLY A 227 -5.18 -16.95 -3.13
N SER A 228 -4.86 -17.05 -4.41
CA SER A 228 -3.72 -17.82 -4.88
C SER A 228 -2.37 -17.15 -4.52
N GLY A 229 -1.29 -17.90 -4.69
CA GLY A 229 0.06 -17.46 -4.36
C GLY A 229 0.41 -17.62 -2.89
N VAL A 230 1.58 -17.10 -2.52
CA VAL A 230 2.11 -17.07 -1.17
C VAL A 230 2.05 -15.64 -0.62
N THR A 231 2.12 -15.49 0.70
CA THR A 231 2.46 -14.20 1.31
C THR A 231 3.97 -14.16 1.55
N HIS A 232 4.64 -13.12 1.04
CA HIS A 232 6.05 -12.87 1.28
C HIS A 232 6.20 -12.19 2.64
N VAL A 233 6.85 -12.84 3.60
CA VAL A 233 7.11 -12.27 4.93
C VAL A 233 8.59 -11.98 5.08
N PHE A 234 8.94 -10.75 5.41
CA PHE A 234 10.30 -10.29 5.67
C PHE A 234 10.41 -9.99 7.17
N LEU A 235 11.38 -10.61 7.84
CA LEU A 235 11.65 -10.34 9.25
C LEU A 235 13.08 -9.82 9.36
N HIS A 236 13.23 -8.64 9.95
CA HIS A 236 14.52 -8.01 10.21
C HIS A 236 15.02 -8.31 11.64
N ASP A 237 16.26 -7.95 11.96
CA ASP A 237 16.94 -8.17 13.25
C ASP A 237 17.03 -9.64 13.71
N ILE A 238 17.27 -10.56 12.78
CA ILE A 238 17.43 -12.01 13.06
C ILE A 238 18.66 -12.36 13.91
N ASP A 239 19.61 -11.44 14.03
CA ASP A 239 20.74 -11.55 14.95
C ASP A 239 20.29 -11.56 16.42
N ARG A 240 19.07 -11.08 16.72
CA ARG A 240 18.45 -11.17 18.04
C ARG A 240 17.81 -12.54 18.25
N LYS A 241 18.00 -13.09 19.46
CA LYS A 241 17.55 -14.44 19.84
C LYS A 241 16.03 -14.61 19.71
N VAL A 242 15.24 -13.65 20.18
CA VAL A 242 13.77 -13.75 20.22
C VAL A 242 13.21 -13.82 18.81
N GLU A 243 13.62 -12.91 17.93
CA GLU A 243 13.22 -12.84 16.54
C GLU A 243 13.53 -14.14 15.80
N LYS A 244 14.75 -14.65 15.95
CA LYS A 244 15.16 -15.92 15.33
C LYS A 244 14.31 -17.10 15.79
N VAL A 245 14.11 -17.26 17.10
CA VAL A 245 13.34 -18.37 17.66
C VAL A 245 11.87 -18.29 17.24
N TYR A 246 11.27 -17.11 17.29
CA TYR A 246 9.87 -16.91 16.87
C TYR A 246 9.69 -17.10 15.36
N ALA A 247 10.68 -16.73 14.54
CA ALA A 247 10.66 -16.98 13.11
C ALA A 247 10.68 -18.49 12.80
N GLU A 248 11.56 -19.24 13.47
CA GLU A 248 11.67 -20.68 13.29
C GLU A 248 10.42 -21.42 13.79
N GLU A 249 9.75 -20.90 14.82
CA GLU A 249 8.50 -21.48 15.37
C GLU A 249 7.25 -21.16 14.54
N PHE A 250 7.09 -19.94 14.01
CA PHE A 250 5.82 -19.49 13.39
C PHE A 250 5.89 -19.30 11.88
N LEU A 251 7.04 -18.89 11.34
CA LEU A 251 7.22 -18.70 9.89
C LEU A 251 7.82 -19.96 9.22
N CYS A 252 8.48 -20.80 10.02
CA CYS A 252 9.11 -22.07 9.66
C CYS A 252 10.30 -21.97 8.73
N ARG A 253 11.40 -22.63 9.12
CA ARG A 253 12.61 -22.69 8.31
C ARG A 253 12.39 -23.22 6.89
N LYS A 254 11.44 -24.16 6.72
CA LYS A 254 11.07 -24.72 5.41
C LYS A 254 10.49 -23.71 4.41
N HIS A 255 9.96 -22.58 4.90
CA HIS A 255 9.42 -21.51 4.05
C HIS A 255 10.44 -20.39 3.82
N MET A 256 11.62 -20.43 4.43
CA MET A 256 12.65 -19.40 4.27
C MET A 256 13.35 -19.57 2.91
N VAL A 257 13.24 -18.58 2.04
CA VAL A 257 13.77 -18.63 0.67
C VAL A 257 15.03 -17.79 0.47
N LYS A 258 15.26 -16.78 1.32
CA LYS A 258 16.46 -15.92 1.25
C LYS A 258 16.84 -15.36 2.61
N ALA A 259 18.14 -15.17 2.83
CA ALA A 259 18.69 -14.50 4.01
C ALA A 259 19.83 -13.57 3.56
N VAL A 260 19.78 -12.29 3.95
CA VAL A 260 20.79 -11.29 3.63
C VAL A 260 20.97 -10.38 4.84
N GLY A 261 22.20 -10.26 5.36
CA GLY A 261 22.45 -9.49 6.57
C GLY A 261 21.61 -9.98 7.75
N ARG A 262 20.81 -9.08 8.35
CA ARG A 262 19.87 -9.36 9.44
C ARG A 262 18.44 -9.62 8.95
N LEU A 263 18.22 -9.66 7.64
CA LEU A 263 16.90 -9.89 7.05
C LEU A 263 16.73 -11.35 6.60
N TRP A 264 15.64 -11.98 7.04
CA TRP A 264 15.14 -13.23 6.48
C TRP A 264 13.86 -13.00 5.67
N HIS A 265 13.74 -13.67 4.53
CA HIS A 265 12.57 -13.65 3.65
C HIS A 265 11.97 -15.07 3.57
N PHE A 266 10.67 -15.14 3.83
CA PHE A 266 9.85 -16.33 3.81
C PHE A 266 8.75 -16.23 2.74
N GLU A 267 8.39 -17.36 2.16
CA GLU A 267 7.22 -17.53 1.29
C GLU A 267 6.23 -18.47 1.96
N ILE A 268 5.20 -17.90 2.58
CA ILE A 268 4.23 -18.65 3.39
C ILE A 268 2.99 -18.97 2.54
N PRO A 269 2.70 -20.24 2.26
CA PRO A 269 1.51 -20.62 1.53
C PRO A 269 0.23 -20.51 2.38
N PRO A 270 -0.93 -20.28 1.75
CA PRO A 270 -2.24 -20.51 2.35
C PRO A 270 -2.34 -21.87 3.02
N ALA A 271 -3.03 -21.97 4.16
CA ALA A 271 -3.24 -23.24 4.84
C ALA A 271 -3.94 -24.29 3.97
N ALA A 272 -4.80 -23.85 3.04
CA ALA A 272 -5.48 -24.73 2.09
C ALA A 272 -4.52 -25.44 1.10
N ASN A 273 -3.34 -24.87 0.86
CA ASN A 273 -2.36 -25.40 -0.10
C ASN A 273 -1.30 -26.30 0.57
N THR A 274 -1.26 -26.33 1.89
CA THR A 274 -0.39 -27.25 2.62
C THR A 274 -1.12 -28.57 2.80
N THR A 275 -0.74 -29.59 2.03
CA THR A 275 -1.17 -30.98 2.28
C THR A 275 -0.75 -31.38 3.69
N SER A 276 -1.58 -32.19 4.35
CA SER A 276 -1.59 -32.53 5.78
C SER A 276 -0.34 -33.24 6.36
N ALA A 277 0.85 -32.97 5.82
CA ALA A 277 2.14 -33.46 6.30
C ALA A 277 2.87 -32.47 7.23
N GLY A 278 2.29 -31.30 7.53
CA GLY A 278 2.79 -30.41 8.59
C GLY A 278 2.23 -30.83 9.94
N GLY A 279 3.06 -30.90 10.98
CA GLY A 279 2.70 -31.41 12.31
C GLY A 279 1.53 -30.67 12.98
N GLU A 280 1.21 -31.05 14.22
CA GLU A 280 0.13 -30.42 15.01
C GLU A 280 0.28 -28.89 15.18
N TRP A 281 1.45 -28.33 14.86
CA TRP A 281 1.86 -26.95 15.09
C TRP A 281 2.39 -26.28 13.82
N PHE A 282 2.71 -24.97 13.87
CA PHE A 282 3.02 -24.16 12.69
C PHE A 282 4.13 -24.77 11.83
N CYS A 283 5.17 -25.27 12.50
CA CYS A 283 6.28 -26.04 11.99
C CYS A 283 6.27 -27.41 12.70
#